data_AF-A0A7S4RGN1-F1
#
_entry.id   AF-A0A7S4RGN1-F1
#
_cell.length_a   1.000
_cell.length_b   1.000
_cell.length_c   1.000
_cell.angle_alpha   90.00
_cell.angle_beta   90.00
_cell.angle_gamma   90.00
#
_symmetry.space_group_name_H-M   'P 1'
#
loop_
_entity.id
_entity.type
_entity.pdbx_description
1 polymer ?
#
loop_
_entity_poly.entity_id
_entity_poly.type
_entity_poly.pdbx_seq_one_letter_code
_entity_poly.pdbx_strand_id
1 'polypeptide(L)'
;MGNRVCMYIAVQICQQVLKVTNEHVDETPAYDDTAPAAGGDGQVFVVICALDYKQTSNPLTCSIDGRNIEKLVRNCGIPDQNVTAMYDEQCTKENVSNVVEQVGGQCSPGDYFIFYYSGHGTNLQDISGDETDGEDEAFCFVTPDGQINYDSCMADDDFSTLITGAVDAGVKTIILTDCCHSGTICDFDNEDWKGRKAISITGCLDSQTSGDIGSGGIFTHSMLLAIGELRDEGEDDYSVAKLYNTTVDKDDEVFNSKQDITMQCAPGFRPNSMAWPLVPQGGGWNPPYGHRSMS
;
A
#
# COMPACT_ATOMS: atom_id res chain seq x y z
N MET A 1 -28.32 33.87 -0.47
CA MET A 1 -27.04 33.72 0.26
C MET A 1 -26.83 32.32 0.85
N GLY A 2 -27.86 31.47 1.02
CA GLY A 2 -27.70 30.11 1.59
C GLY A 2 -26.97 29.06 0.71
N ASN A 3 -27.07 29.13 -0.62
CA ASN A 3 -26.43 28.11 -1.48
C ASN A 3 -24.90 28.23 -1.59
N ARG A 4 -24.34 29.44 -1.42
CA ARG A 4 -22.88 29.63 -1.54
C ARG A 4 -22.13 29.11 -0.30
N VAL A 5 -22.71 29.26 0.90
CA VAL A 5 -22.07 28.79 2.13
C VAL A 5 -22.09 27.25 2.22
N CYS A 6 -23.19 26.61 1.81
CA CYS A 6 -23.30 25.15 1.78
C CYS A 6 -22.32 24.52 0.76
N MET A 7 -22.17 25.16 -0.40
CA MET A 7 -21.21 24.73 -1.43
C MET A 7 -19.75 24.96 -0.99
N TYR A 8 -19.43 26.05 -0.30
CA TYR A 8 -18.08 26.29 0.25
C TYR A 8 -17.71 25.29 1.35
N ILE A 9 -18.64 24.93 2.23
CA ILE A 9 -18.41 23.93 3.29
C ILE A 9 -18.25 22.53 2.67
N ALA A 10 -19.07 22.16 1.68
CA ALA A 10 -18.92 20.89 0.96
C ALA A 10 -17.59 20.81 0.20
N VAL A 11 -17.15 21.91 -0.43
CA VAL A 11 -15.85 21.97 -1.13
C VAL A 11 -14.67 21.90 -0.16
N GLN A 12 -14.75 22.51 1.03
CA GLN A 12 -13.70 22.40 2.05
C GLN A 12 -13.58 20.99 2.66
N ILE A 13 -14.69 20.28 2.85
CA ILE A 13 -14.68 18.87 3.32
C ILE A 13 -14.15 17.93 2.21
N CYS A 14 -14.39 18.28 0.94
CA CYS A 14 -13.94 17.52 -0.22
C CYS A 14 -12.45 17.70 -0.55
N GLN A 15 -11.66 18.38 0.28
CA GLN A 15 -10.21 18.52 0.11
C GLN A 15 -9.40 17.99 1.29
N GLN A 16 -10.05 17.37 2.28
CA GLN A 16 -9.33 16.76 3.39
C GLN A 16 -8.81 15.38 3.00
N VAL A 17 -7.62 15.06 3.50
CA VAL A 17 -7.10 13.69 3.57
C VAL A 17 -8.08 12.84 4.35
N LEU A 18 -8.44 11.69 3.77
CA LEU A 18 -9.16 10.67 4.51
C LEU A 18 -8.09 9.82 5.22
N LYS A 19 -8.19 9.66 6.54
CA LYS A 19 -7.39 8.72 7.33
C LYS A 19 -8.36 7.90 8.18
N VAL A 20 -8.31 6.59 8.05
CA VAL A 20 -9.19 5.65 8.77
C VAL A 20 -8.35 4.48 9.25
N THR A 21 -8.57 4.05 10.48
CA THR A 21 -7.83 2.96 11.13
C THR A 21 -8.82 1.99 11.75
N ASN A 22 -8.76 0.72 11.33
CA ASN A 22 -9.60 -0.37 11.85
C ASN A 22 -11.12 -0.06 11.88
N GLU A 23 -11.59 0.78 10.97
CA GLU A 23 -13.01 1.14 10.88
C GLU A 23 -13.48 1.04 9.43
N HIS A 24 -14.68 0.52 9.21
CA HIS A 24 -15.24 0.43 7.87
C HIS A 24 -15.45 1.81 7.24
N VAL A 25 -15.23 1.87 5.93
CA VAL A 25 -15.55 3.03 5.08
C VAL A 25 -16.76 2.74 4.18
N ASP A 26 -17.34 3.81 3.60
CA ASP A 26 -18.35 3.63 2.55
C ASP A 26 -17.73 2.89 1.37
N GLU A 27 -18.23 1.68 1.10
CA GLU A 27 -17.77 0.80 0.04
C GLU A 27 -18.66 0.83 -1.21
N THR A 28 -19.74 1.63 -1.18
CA THR A 28 -20.67 1.76 -2.31
C THR A 28 -19.90 2.19 -3.56
N PRO A 29 -19.84 1.36 -4.62
CA PRO A 29 -19.03 1.66 -5.79
C PRO A 29 -19.38 3.01 -6.41
N ALA A 30 -18.36 3.86 -6.56
CA ALA A 30 -18.46 5.20 -7.14
C ALA A 30 -17.40 5.42 -8.25
N TYR A 31 -16.83 4.33 -8.77
CA TYR A 31 -15.90 4.33 -9.90
C TYR A 31 -16.63 4.00 -11.20
N ASP A 32 -16.25 4.68 -12.28
CA ASP A 32 -16.83 4.46 -13.62
C ASP A 32 -16.05 3.41 -14.44
N ASP A 33 -14.82 3.12 -14.03
CA ASP A 33 -13.87 2.27 -14.74
C ASP A 33 -13.48 1.10 -13.83
N THR A 34 -13.80 -0.11 -14.27
CA THR A 34 -13.54 -1.35 -13.52
C THR A 34 -12.05 -1.65 -13.48
N ALA A 35 -11.64 -2.63 -12.69
CA ALA A 35 -10.25 -3.08 -12.69
C ALA A 35 -9.85 -3.64 -14.08
N PRO A 36 -8.57 -3.52 -14.51
CA PRO A 36 -8.11 -4.14 -15.76
C PRO A 36 -8.37 -5.66 -15.81
N ALA A 37 -8.26 -6.31 -14.64
CA ALA A 37 -8.58 -7.72 -14.45
C ALA A 37 -10.08 -8.04 -14.70
N ALA A 38 -10.96 -7.07 -14.52
CA ALA A 38 -12.41 -7.15 -14.76
C ALA A 38 -12.83 -6.57 -16.13
N GLY A 39 -11.88 -6.36 -17.04
CA GLY A 39 -12.13 -5.81 -18.38
C GLY A 39 -12.20 -4.28 -18.46
N GLY A 40 -11.75 -3.58 -17.41
CA GLY A 40 -11.55 -2.12 -17.42
C GLY A 40 -10.32 -1.70 -18.23
N ASP A 41 -10.18 -0.38 -18.41
CA ASP A 41 -9.08 0.19 -19.19
C ASP A 41 -7.79 0.37 -18.35
N GLY A 42 -6.66 0.52 -19.05
CA GLY A 42 -5.35 0.76 -18.44
C GLY A 42 -4.54 -0.50 -18.13
N GLN A 43 -3.29 -0.30 -17.75
CA GLN A 43 -2.35 -1.35 -17.34
C GLN A 43 -2.02 -1.24 -15.86
N VAL A 44 -1.57 -2.35 -15.27
CA VAL A 44 -1.08 -2.37 -13.89
C VAL A 44 0.43 -2.52 -13.91
N PHE A 45 1.13 -1.66 -13.19
CA PHE A 45 2.57 -1.69 -12.95
C PHE A 45 2.82 -1.85 -11.46
N VAL A 46 3.72 -2.76 -11.09
CA VAL A 46 3.94 -3.15 -9.68
C VAL A 46 5.43 -3.11 -9.36
N VAL A 47 5.78 -2.41 -8.30
CA VAL A 47 7.09 -2.44 -7.64
C VAL A 47 6.93 -3.11 -6.28
N ILE A 48 7.68 -4.19 -6.03
CA ILE A 48 7.65 -4.97 -4.79
C ILE A 48 9.01 -4.86 -4.13
N CYS A 49 9.06 -4.41 -2.88
CA CYS A 49 10.26 -4.37 -2.04
C CYS A 49 10.02 -5.24 -0.81
N ALA A 50 10.83 -6.29 -0.61
CA ALA A 50 10.72 -7.13 0.57
C ALA A 50 12.10 -7.46 1.17
N LEU A 51 12.29 -7.15 2.45
CA LEU A 51 13.61 -7.21 3.09
C LEU A 51 13.57 -8.10 4.35
N ASP A 52 14.41 -9.15 4.37
CA ASP A 52 14.57 -10.06 5.50
C ASP A 52 15.71 -9.60 6.44
N TYR A 53 16.58 -8.68 6.01
CA TYR A 53 17.68 -8.10 6.82
C TYR A 53 18.61 -9.13 7.47
N LYS A 54 18.89 -10.24 6.79
CA LYS A 54 19.65 -11.40 7.32
C LYS A 54 21.05 -11.06 7.80
N GLN A 55 21.60 -9.95 7.32
CA GLN A 55 22.94 -9.46 7.59
C GLN A 55 22.97 -8.50 8.80
N THR A 56 21.81 -8.18 9.38
CA THR A 56 21.65 -7.29 10.53
C THR A 56 21.36 -8.09 11.81
N SER A 57 21.24 -7.41 12.96
CA SER A 57 20.84 -8.03 14.22
C SER A 57 19.33 -8.28 14.35
N ASN A 58 18.51 -7.76 13.44
CA ASN A 58 17.05 -7.80 13.52
C ASN A 58 16.45 -8.39 12.23
N PRO A 59 16.64 -9.68 11.96
CA PRO A 59 16.10 -10.31 10.75
C PRO A 59 14.56 -10.43 10.80
N LEU A 60 13.94 -10.43 9.62
CA LEU A 60 12.51 -10.65 9.38
C LEU A 60 12.29 -11.75 8.34
N THR A 61 11.02 -12.03 8.02
CA THR A 61 10.61 -12.99 6.97
C THR A 61 9.79 -12.37 5.82
N CYS A 62 9.90 -11.06 5.62
CA CYS A 62 9.18 -10.24 4.63
C CYS A 62 9.25 -10.77 3.19
N SER A 63 10.29 -11.50 2.81
CA SER A 63 10.38 -12.11 1.49
C SER A 63 9.28 -13.14 1.22
N ILE A 64 8.64 -13.69 2.27
CA ILE A 64 7.44 -14.52 2.14
C ILE A 64 6.28 -13.68 1.58
N ASP A 65 6.08 -12.48 2.12
CA ASP A 65 5.03 -11.57 1.68
C ASP A 65 5.24 -11.10 0.25
N GLY A 66 6.44 -10.65 -0.09
CA GLY A 66 6.80 -10.26 -1.46
C GLY A 66 6.50 -11.37 -2.48
N ARG A 67 6.84 -12.62 -2.14
CA ARG A 67 6.54 -13.79 -2.99
C ARG A 67 5.04 -14.09 -3.08
N ASN A 68 4.26 -13.79 -2.04
CA ASN A 68 2.81 -13.96 -2.06
C ASN A 68 2.13 -12.90 -2.94
N ILE A 69 2.58 -11.64 -2.86
CA ILE A 69 2.14 -10.56 -3.75
C ILE A 69 2.52 -10.86 -5.21
N GLU A 70 3.75 -11.31 -5.48
CA GLU A 70 4.14 -11.75 -6.83
C GLU A 70 3.21 -12.82 -7.38
N LYS A 71 2.86 -13.82 -6.57
CA LYS A 71 1.92 -14.87 -6.99
C LYS A 71 0.54 -14.30 -7.27
N LEU A 72 0.02 -13.41 -6.41
CA LEU A 72 -1.26 -12.73 -6.63
C LEU A 72 -1.24 -11.98 -7.97
N VAL A 73 -0.26 -11.10 -8.17
CA VAL A 73 -0.10 -10.27 -9.38
C VAL A 73 -0.05 -11.12 -10.64
N ARG A 74 0.74 -12.20 -10.65
CA ARG A 74 0.78 -13.14 -11.80
C ARG A 74 -0.56 -13.83 -12.04
N ASN A 75 -1.29 -14.19 -10.98
CA ASN A 75 -2.63 -14.78 -11.13
C ASN A 75 -3.69 -13.75 -11.55
N CYS A 76 -3.43 -12.46 -11.44
CA CYS A 76 -4.28 -11.40 -12.01
C CYS A 76 -4.03 -11.19 -13.52
N GLY A 77 -3.08 -11.92 -14.12
CA GLY A 77 -2.75 -11.80 -15.55
C GLY A 77 -1.88 -10.58 -15.88
N ILE A 78 -1.28 -9.94 -14.87
CA ILE A 78 -0.39 -8.79 -15.08
C ILE A 78 0.89 -9.27 -15.79
N PRO A 79 1.30 -8.65 -16.92
CA PRO A 79 2.49 -9.06 -17.66
C PRO A 79 3.75 -8.98 -16.79
N ASP A 80 4.63 -9.99 -16.86
CA ASP A 80 5.88 -10.02 -16.08
C ASP A 80 6.74 -8.76 -16.30
N GLN A 81 6.70 -8.16 -17.50
CA GLN A 81 7.43 -6.93 -17.81
C GLN A 81 6.95 -5.69 -17.02
N ASN A 82 5.74 -5.72 -16.46
CA ASN A 82 5.17 -4.66 -15.64
C ASN A 82 5.38 -4.93 -14.13
N VAL A 83 6.07 -6.02 -13.76
CA VAL A 83 6.29 -6.42 -12.37
C VAL A 83 7.78 -6.38 -12.06
N THR A 84 8.19 -5.51 -11.15
CA THR A 84 9.57 -5.44 -10.67
C THR A 84 9.60 -5.79 -9.18
N ALA A 85 10.20 -6.92 -8.83
CA ALA A 85 10.38 -7.34 -7.45
C ALA A 85 11.86 -7.25 -7.05
N MET A 86 12.12 -6.63 -5.90
CA MET A 86 13.43 -6.45 -5.29
C MET A 86 13.43 -7.08 -3.90
N TYR A 87 14.53 -7.77 -3.60
CA TYR A 87 14.71 -8.48 -2.33
C TYR A 87 16.06 -8.16 -1.68
N ASP A 88 16.06 -8.03 -0.36
CA ASP A 88 17.27 -7.85 0.48
C ASP A 88 18.23 -6.80 -0.13
N GLU A 89 19.46 -7.18 -0.51
CA GLU A 89 20.50 -6.26 -1.00
C GLU A 89 20.18 -5.55 -2.33
N GLN A 90 19.11 -5.95 -3.01
CA GLN A 90 18.58 -5.19 -4.16
C GLN A 90 17.80 -3.95 -3.71
N CYS A 91 17.23 -3.98 -2.50
CA CYS A 91 16.46 -2.88 -1.94
C CYS A 91 17.40 -1.85 -1.30
N THR A 92 18.32 -1.28 -2.08
CA THR A 92 19.05 -0.08 -1.66
C THR A 92 18.23 1.16 -1.96
N LYS A 93 18.36 2.20 -1.14
CA LYS A 93 17.61 3.47 -1.34
C LYS A 93 17.75 4.02 -2.76
N GLU A 94 18.98 4.02 -3.29
CA GLU A 94 19.28 4.45 -4.66
C GLU A 94 18.60 3.56 -5.70
N ASN A 95 18.71 2.22 -5.57
CA ASN A 95 18.13 1.30 -6.54
C ASN A 95 16.61 1.36 -6.53
N VAL A 96 15.98 1.45 -5.36
CA VAL A 96 14.53 1.59 -5.22
C VAL A 96 14.05 2.88 -5.86
N SER A 97 14.75 4.00 -5.63
CA SER A 97 14.42 5.28 -6.26
C SER A 97 14.47 5.19 -7.79
N ASN A 98 15.55 4.62 -8.34
CA ASN A 98 15.70 4.43 -9.79
C ASN A 98 14.60 3.54 -10.38
N VAL A 99 14.22 2.47 -9.68
CA VAL A 99 13.14 1.56 -10.13
C VAL A 99 11.78 2.26 -10.09
N VAL A 100 11.49 3.03 -9.04
CA VAL A 100 10.25 3.80 -8.94
C VAL A 100 10.16 4.84 -10.06
N GLU A 101 11.24 5.59 -10.33
CA GLU A 101 11.30 6.53 -11.45
C GLU A 101 11.09 5.82 -12.80
N GLN A 102 11.76 4.69 -13.01
CA GLN A 102 11.67 3.94 -14.26
C GLN A 102 10.27 3.36 -14.49
N VAL A 103 9.66 2.76 -13.46
CA VAL A 103 8.34 2.11 -13.57
C VAL A 103 7.22 3.16 -13.57
N GLY A 104 7.32 4.18 -12.71
CA GLY A 104 6.40 5.32 -12.69
C GLY A 104 6.37 6.05 -14.02
N GLY A 105 7.54 6.29 -14.63
CA GLY A 105 7.66 6.93 -15.94
C GLY A 105 7.13 6.11 -17.13
N GLN A 106 6.80 4.84 -16.94
CA GLN A 106 6.09 4.02 -17.94
C GLN A 106 4.57 4.14 -17.85
N CYS A 107 4.05 4.58 -16.70
CA CYS A 107 2.62 4.69 -16.47
C CYS A 107 2.03 5.88 -17.23
N SER A 108 0.84 5.69 -17.79
CA SER A 108 0.03 6.74 -18.42
C SER A 108 -1.24 7.02 -17.62
N PRO A 109 -1.86 8.20 -17.74
CA PRO A 109 -3.15 8.48 -17.10
C PRO A 109 -4.18 7.37 -17.36
N GLY A 110 -4.79 6.86 -16.30
CA GLY A 110 -5.71 5.71 -16.33
C GLY A 110 -5.09 4.38 -15.91
N ASP A 111 -3.77 4.22 -16.02
CA ASP A 111 -3.03 3.05 -15.52
C ASP A 111 -3.03 3.02 -13.98
N TYR A 112 -2.61 1.88 -13.43
CA TYR A 112 -2.35 1.66 -12.02
C TYR A 112 -0.85 1.56 -11.76
N PHE A 113 -0.37 2.27 -10.75
CA PHE A 113 0.95 2.09 -10.18
C PHE A 113 0.81 1.57 -8.75
N ILE A 114 1.40 0.42 -8.46
CA ILE A 114 1.36 -0.21 -7.14
C ILE A 114 2.77 -0.27 -6.58
N PHE A 115 2.98 0.32 -5.41
CA PHE A 115 4.20 0.13 -4.62
C PHE A 115 3.87 -0.72 -3.40
N TYR A 116 4.55 -1.86 -3.27
CA TYR A 116 4.41 -2.74 -2.12
C TYR A 116 5.74 -2.79 -1.35
N TYR A 117 5.68 -2.61 -0.03
CA TYR A 117 6.82 -2.72 0.87
C TYR A 117 6.52 -3.63 2.06
N SER A 118 7.42 -4.56 2.36
CA SER A 118 7.44 -5.33 3.62
C SER A 118 8.83 -5.30 4.21
N GLY A 119 8.95 -4.82 5.45
CA GLY A 119 10.24 -4.58 6.09
C GLY A 119 10.14 -3.82 7.42
N HIS A 120 11.29 -3.36 7.92
CA HIS A 120 11.34 -2.46 9.08
C HIS A 120 10.93 -1.04 8.70
N GLY A 121 10.15 -0.41 9.55
CA GLY A 121 10.02 1.04 9.57
C GLY A 121 10.65 1.60 10.84
N THR A 122 11.10 2.85 10.78
CA THR A 122 11.74 3.54 11.90
C THR A 122 11.32 5.00 11.92
N ASN A 123 11.67 5.69 13.01
CA ASN A 123 11.48 7.12 13.14
C ASN A 123 12.85 7.79 12.94
N LEU A 124 12.91 8.77 12.05
CA LEU A 124 14.08 9.64 11.88
C LEU A 124 13.79 10.99 12.53
N GLN A 125 14.84 11.74 12.84
CA GLN A 125 14.64 13.11 13.32
C GLN A 125 14.05 13.95 12.18
N ASP A 126 12.89 14.55 12.42
CA ASP A 126 12.24 15.46 11.48
C ASP A 126 13.13 16.69 11.21
N ILE A 127 13.41 16.93 9.93
CA ILE A 127 14.18 18.08 9.44
C ILE A 127 13.25 19.14 8.83
N SER A 128 12.08 18.75 8.34
CA SER A 128 11.10 19.56 7.63
C SER A 128 10.25 20.42 8.60
N GLY A 129 9.93 19.87 9.77
CA GLY A 129 9.13 20.49 10.83
C GLY A 129 7.62 20.38 10.60
N ASP A 130 7.16 19.47 9.76
CA ASP A 130 5.74 19.25 9.44
C ASP A 130 5.07 18.26 10.40
N GLU A 131 5.84 17.42 11.08
CA GLU A 131 5.32 16.49 12.09
C GLU A 131 5.17 17.11 13.49
N THR A 132 4.09 16.74 14.19
CA THR A 132 3.74 17.36 15.47
C THR A 132 4.56 16.84 16.67
N ASP A 133 5.17 15.66 16.53
CA ASP A 133 6.06 15.06 17.52
C ASP A 133 7.55 15.24 17.20
N GLY A 134 7.88 15.69 15.99
CA GLY A 134 9.23 15.99 15.52
C GLY A 134 10.02 14.75 15.09
N GLU A 135 9.35 13.68 14.67
CA GLU A 135 9.95 12.49 14.08
C GLU A 135 9.28 12.10 12.76
N ASP A 136 10.07 11.88 11.70
CA ASP A 136 9.59 11.40 10.38
C ASP A 136 9.49 9.88 10.37
N GLU A 137 8.44 9.32 9.77
CA GLU A 137 8.37 7.90 9.50
C GLU A 137 9.32 7.53 8.34
N ALA A 138 10.01 6.40 8.41
CA ALA A 138 10.99 6.04 7.39
C ALA A 138 11.03 4.54 7.07
N PHE A 139 11.14 4.23 5.77
CA PHE A 139 11.46 2.89 5.30
C PHE A 139 12.93 2.57 5.55
N CYS A 140 13.21 1.42 6.16
CA CYS A 140 14.57 0.92 6.31
C CYS A 140 15.00 0.19 5.03
N PHE A 141 15.65 0.86 4.08
CA PHE A 141 16.37 0.16 3.02
C PHE A 141 17.77 -0.25 3.49
N VAL A 142 18.47 -1.05 2.69
CA VAL A 142 19.81 -1.55 3.03
C VAL A 142 20.91 -0.90 2.20
N THR A 143 22.12 -0.91 2.73
CA THR A 143 23.34 -0.66 1.97
C THR A 143 23.66 -1.86 1.05
N PRO A 144 24.58 -1.71 0.07
CA PRO A 144 24.97 -2.81 -0.81
C PRO A 144 25.54 -4.06 -0.11
N ASP A 145 25.99 -3.94 1.14
CA ASP A 145 26.45 -5.04 2.00
C ASP A 145 25.36 -5.54 2.98
N GLY A 146 24.10 -5.14 2.79
CA GLY A 146 22.94 -5.64 3.53
C GLY A 146 22.76 -5.05 4.92
N GLN A 147 23.44 -3.96 5.26
CA GLN A 147 23.30 -3.28 6.55
C GLN A 147 22.25 -2.17 6.50
N ILE A 148 21.73 -1.77 7.67
CA ILE A 148 20.88 -0.58 7.80
C ILE A 148 21.72 0.52 8.45
N ASN A 149 21.68 1.72 7.90
CA ASN A 149 22.17 2.93 8.55
C ASN A 149 21.26 4.10 8.21
N TYR A 150 21.52 5.27 8.81
CA TYR A 150 20.71 6.46 8.59
C TYR A 150 20.57 6.83 7.09
N ASP A 151 21.67 6.75 6.32
CA ASP A 151 21.67 7.11 4.90
C ASP A 151 20.92 6.08 4.02
N SER A 152 20.79 4.84 4.49
CA SER A 152 20.02 3.80 3.81
C SER A 152 18.53 3.92 4.07
N CYS A 153 18.09 4.63 5.11
CA CYS A 153 16.66 4.90 5.31
C CYS A 153 16.13 5.98 4.34
N MET A 154 14.85 5.88 4.01
CA MET A 154 14.11 6.87 3.22
C MET A 154 12.96 7.38 4.07
N ALA A 155 12.97 8.67 4.41
CA ALA A 155 11.87 9.33 5.09
C ALA A 155 10.62 9.37 4.19
N ASP A 156 9.46 9.44 4.81
CA ASP A 156 8.14 9.65 4.21
C ASP A 156 8.12 10.84 3.25
N ASP A 157 8.73 11.96 3.62
CA ASP A 157 8.81 13.18 2.82
C ASP A 157 9.58 12.96 1.49
N ASP A 158 10.73 12.26 1.58
CA ASP A 158 11.55 11.84 0.44
C ASP A 158 10.79 10.85 -0.44
N PHE A 159 10.07 9.91 0.16
CA PHE A 159 9.28 8.91 -0.55
C PHE A 159 8.07 9.54 -1.27
N SER A 160 7.36 10.44 -0.60
CA SER A 160 6.27 11.25 -1.14
C SER A 160 6.74 12.05 -2.36
N THR A 161 7.88 12.74 -2.24
CA THR A 161 8.52 13.46 -3.34
C THR A 161 8.89 12.53 -4.50
N LEU A 162 9.49 11.37 -4.20
CA LEU A 162 9.86 10.37 -5.21
C LEU A 162 8.64 9.89 -6.00
N ILE A 163 7.56 9.49 -5.31
CA ILE A 163 6.36 8.95 -5.98
C ILE A 163 5.65 10.03 -6.78
N THR A 164 5.45 11.22 -6.20
CA THR A 164 4.76 12.32 -6.89
C THR A 164 5.59 12.87 -8.06
N GLY A 165 6.91 12.82 -7.98
CA GLY A 165 7.81 13.16 -9.09
C GLY A 165 7.86 12.11 -10.21
N ALA A 166 7.76 10.82 -9.87
CA ALA A 166 7.87 9.72 -10.81
C ALA A 166 6.57 9.36 -11.53
N VAL A 167 5.42 9.53 -10.86
CA VAL A 167 4.12 9.04 -11.33
C VAL A 167 3.22 10.21 -11.71
N ASP A 168 2.57 10.16 -12.88
CA ASP A 168 1.65 11.21 -13.33
C ASP A 168 0.38 11.26 -12.45
N ALA A 169 -0.18 12.45 -12.21
CA ALA A 169 -1.35 12.66 -11.36
C ALA A 169 -2.63 11.93 -11.84
N GLY A 170 -2.71 11.60 -13.14
CA GLY A 170 -3.81 10.84 -13.73
C GLY A 170 -3.73 9.33 -13.52
N VAL A 171 -2.60 8.81 -13.03
CA VAL A 171 -2.40 7.39 -12.68
C VAL A 171 -3.09 7.10 -11.34
N LYS A 172 -3.67 5.90 -11.23
CA LYS A 172 -4.27 5.38 -10.00
C LYS A 172 -3.15 4.76 -9.15
N THR A 173 -2.71 5.45 -8.10
CA THR A 173 -1.58 5.02 -7.27
C THR A 173 -2.08 4.29 -6.01
N ILE A 174 -1.55 3.09 -5.77
CA ILE A 174 -1.83 2.31 -4.56
C ILE A 174 -0.50 2.00 -3.87
N ILE A 175 -0.39 2.36 -2.59
CA ILE A 175 0.79 2.11 -1.77
C ILE A 175 0.39 1.13 -0.66
N LEU A 176 1.07 0.00 -0.57
CA LEU A 176 0.78 -1.06 0.38
C LEU A 176 2.01 -1.31 1.23
N THR A 177 1.89 -1.16 2.55
CA THR A 177 3.04 -1.33 3.45
C THR A 177 2.72 -2.27 4.61
N ASP A 178 3.64 -3.19 4.85
CA ASP A 178 3.64 -4.06 6.02
C ASP A 178 4.92 -3.76 6.82
N CYS A 179 4.91 -2.63 7.53
CA CYS A 179 6.03 -2.16 8.33
C CYS A 179 5.56 -1.33 9.54
N CYS A 180 6.35 -1.36 10.62
CA CYS A 180 6.12 -0.52 11.80
C CYS A 180 6.14 0.96 11.42
N HIS A 181 5.41 1.82 12.14
CA HIS A 181 5.51 3.27 11.98
C HIS A 181 5.33 3.72 10.53
N SER A 182 4.23 3.28 9.89
CA SER A 182 3.92 3.66 8.50
C SER A 182 2.53 4.30 8.35
N GLY A 183 1.96 4.76 9.45
CA GLY A 183 0.58 5.26 9.48
C GLY A 183 0.43 6.62 8.79
N THR A 184 1.55 7.30 8.49
CA THR A 184 1.67 8.55 7.73
C THR A 184 2.69 8.49 6.60
N ILE A 185 3.40 7.37 6.37
CA ILE A 185 4.50 7.13 5.41
C ILE A 185 4.41 7.70 3.96
N CYS A 186 3.26 8.22 3.55
CA CYS A 186 3.04 8.86 2.25
C CYS A 186 2.82 10.37 2.33
N ASP A 187 2.68 10.96 3.53
CA ASP A 187 2.37 12.38 3.78
C ASP A 187 1.31 12.95 2.85
N PHE A 188 0.13 12.33 2.82
CA PHE A 188 -0.95 12.80 1.95
C PHE A 188 -1.43 14.23 2.25
N ASP A 189 -1.05 14.81 3.38
CA ASP A 189 -1.30 16.22 3.71
C ASP A 189 -0.41 17.18 2.90
N ASN A 190 0.66 16.69 2.26
CA ASN A 190 1.50 17.46 1.35
C ASN A 190 0.72 17.92 0.09
N GLU A 191 0.94 19.17 -0.31
CA GLU A 191 0.32 19.81 -1.47
C GLU A 191 0.54 19.05 -2.79
N ASP A 192 1.66 18.32 -2.91
CA ASP A 192 2.01 17.56 -4.12
C ASP A 192 1.04 16.41 -4.41
N TRP A 193 0.25 15.98 -3.41
CA TRP A 193 -0.81 14.98 -3.57
C TRP A 193 -2.14 15.55 -4.07
N LYS A 194 -2.31 16.87 -4.11
CA LYS A 194 -3.59 17.47 -4.50
C LYS A 194 -3.97 17.12 -5.94
N GLY A 195 -5.18 16.60 -6.10
CA GLY A 195 -5.74 16.23 -7.40
C GLY A 195 -5.23 14.88 -7.93
N ARG A 196 -4.40 14.15 -7.16
CA ARG A 196 -3.97 12.79 -7.50
C ARG A 196 -4.99 11.76 -7.05
N LYS A 197 -4.99 10.62 -7.73
CA LYS A 197 -5.80 9.44 -7.39
C LYS A 197 -4.94 8.44 -6.62
N ALA A 198 -4.62 8.74 -5.37
CA ALA A 198 -3.71 7.92 -4.57
C ALA A 198 -4.34 7.44 -3.25
N ILE A 199 -4.04 6.19 -2.89
CA ILE A 199 -4.47 5.53 -1.66
C ILE A 199 -3.27 4.78 -1.07
N SER A 200 -3.07 4.87 0.25
CA SER A 200 -2.19 3.95 0.97
C SER A 200 -2.99 3.05 1.91
N ILE A 201 -2.55 1.81 2.09
CA ILE A 201 -3.06 0.89 3.12
C ILE A 201 -1.85 0.27 3.83
N THR A 202 -1.81 0.39 5.14
CA THR A 202 -0.62 0.14 5.96
C THR A 202 -0.96 -0.70 7.18
N GLY A 203 -0.19 -1.73 7.46
CA GLY A 203 -0.29 -2.49 8.72
C GLY A 203 0.69 -1.99 9.77
N CYS A 204 0.21 -1.26 10.79
CA CYS A 204 1.03 -0.68 11.86
C CYS A 204 0.77 -1.33 13.22
N LEU A 205 1.78 -1.51 14.07
CA LEU A 205 1.56 -1.84 15.48
C LEU A 205 1.80 -0.59 16.33
N ASP A 206 0.81 -0.22 17.15
CA ASP A 206 0.83 0.92 18.07
C ASP A 206 1.92 0.83 19.17
N SER A 207 2.59 -0.32 19.27
CA SER A 207 3.61 -0.59 20.29
C SER A 207 4.76 -1.50 19.78
N GLN A 208 5.69 -0.89 19.03
CA GLN A 208 7.14 -1.22 18.95
C GLN A 208 7.63 -2.50 18.26
N THR A 209 6.82 -3.33 17.59
CA THR A 209 7.38 -4.40 16.73
C THR A 209 6.34 -4.79 15.68
N SER A 210 6.72 -4.98 14.41
CA SER A 210 5.83 -5.52 13.40
C SER A 210 5.54 -6.96 13.79
N GLY A 211 4.28 -7.37 13.65
CA GLY A 211 3.85 -8.71 13.99
C GLY A 211 4.32 -9.68 12.91
N ASP A 212 5.63 -9.91 12.81
CA ASP A 212 6.14 -11.03 12.04
C ASP A 212 5.74 -12.30 12.79
N ILE A 213 4.72 -13.00 12.26
CA ILE A 213 4.25 -14.27 12.82
C ILE A 213 5.19 -15.44 12.48
N GLY A 214 6.38 -15.15 11.93
CA GLY A 214 7.34 -16.13 11.42
C GLY A 214 6.96 -16.68 10.05
N SER A 215 5.89 -16.16 9.45
CA SER A 215 5.40 -16.51 8.12
C SER A 215 5.04 -15.30 7.26
N GLY A 216 5.55 -14.10 7.61
CA GLY A 216 5.26 -12.82 6.97
C GLY A 216 4.35 -11.91 7.82
N GLY A 217 3.97 -10.76 7.26
CA GLY A 217 3.27 -9.69 7.97
C GLY A 217 1.74 -9.87 8.00
N ILE A 218 1.14 -9.51 9.14
CA ILE A 218 -0.29 -9.71 9.43
C ILE A 218 -1.17 -9.00 8.39
N PHE A 219 -0.92 -7.72 8.09
CA PHE A 219 -1.66 -6.98 7.08
C PHE A 219 -1.67 -7.68 5.71
N THR A 220 -0.50 -8.13 5.24
CA THR A 220 -0.41 -8.83 3.96
C THR A 220 -1.24 -10.12 3.97
N HIS A 221 -1.24 -10.84 5.09
CA HIS A 221 -2.06 -12.04 5.22
C HIS A 221 -3.55 -11.73 5.21
N SER A 222 -3.99 -10.76 6.02
CA SER A 222 -5.38 -10.32 6.12
C SER A 222 -5.91 -9.87 4.75
N MET A 223 -5.12 -9.10 3.99
CA MET A 223 -5.48 -8.66 2.64
C MET A 223 -5.60 -9.84 1.66
N LEU A 224 -4.66 -10.79 1.69
CA LEU A 224 -4.73 -11.97 0.81
C LEU A 224 -5.93 -12.86 1.14
N LEU A 225 -6.27 -13.00 2.43
CA LEU A 225 -7.47 -13.71 2.87
C LEU A 225 -8.75 -13.02 2.39
N ALA A 226 -8.81 -11.68 2.49
CA ALA A 226 -9.93 -10.89 1.99
C ALA A 226 -10.14 -11.05 0.49
N ILE A 227 -9.08 -11.01 -0.32
CA ILE A 227 -9.16 -11.28 -1.77
C ILE A 227 -9.68 -12.71 -2.02
N GLY A 228 -9.27 -13.69 -1.20
CA GLY A 228 -9.75 -15.06 -1.28
C GLY A 228 -11.24 -15.20 -0.99
N GLU A 229 -11.74 -14.52 0.05
CA GLU A 229 -13.15 -14.49 0.42
C GLU A 229 -14.00 -13.83 -0.67
N LEU A 230 -13.63 -12.62 -1.11
CA LEU A 230 -14.34 -11.90 -2.17
C LEU A 230 -14.45 -12.74 -3.44
N ARG A 231 -13.38 -13.45 -3.82
CA ARG A 231 -13.42 -14.39 -4.93
C ARG A 231 -14.38 -15.55 -4.68
N ASP A 232 -14.35 -16.14 -3.48
CA ASP A 232 -15.24 -17.26 -3.13
C ASP A 232 -16.72 -16.85 -3.10
N GLU A 233 -17.00 -15.57 -2.82
CA GLU A 233 -18.31 -14.94 -2.96
C GLU A 233 -18.70 -14.63 -4.42
N GLY A 234 -17.75 -14.75 -5.36
CA GLY A 234 -17.94 -14.51 -6.77
C GLY A 234 -17.79 -13.04 -7.20
N GLU A 235 -17.17 -12.22 -6.36
CA GLU A 235 -16.85 -10.82 -6.67
C GLU A 235 -15.65 -10.76 -7.63
N ASP A 236 -15.90 -10.29 -8.85
CA ASP A 236 -14.90 -10.15 -9.91
C ASP A 236 -14.53 -8.69 -10.20
N ASP A 237 -15.23 -7.73 -9.59
CA ASP A 237 -14.93 -6.29 -9.61
C ASP A 237 -15.42 -5.65 -8.29
N TYR A 238 -14.53 -4.95 -7.59
CA TYR A 238 -14.84 -4.29 -6.33
C TYR A 238 -13.93 -3.09 -6.07
N SER A 239 -14.38 -2.18 -5.21
CA SER A 239 -13.60 -0.99 -4.84
C SER A 239 -12.43 -1.34 -3.91
N VAL A 240 -11.45 -0.44 -3.85
CA VAL A 240 -10.42 -0.44 -2.80
C VAL A 240 -11.07 -0.38 -1.40
N ALA A 241 -12.18 0.37 -1.26
CA ALA A 241 -12.94 0.44 -0.01
C ALA A 241 -13.50 -0.91 0.44
N LYS A 242 -14.13 -1.68 -0.48
CA LYS A 242 -14.66 -3.01 -0.16
C LYS A 242 -13.54 -3.95 0.27
N LEU A 243 -12.43 -3.95 -0.46
CA LEU A 243 -11.26 -4.76 -0.07
C LEU A 243 -10.74 -4.37 1.32
N TYR A 244 -10.63 -3.08 1.60
CA TYR A 244 -10.16 -2.60 2.90
C TYR A 244 -11.08 -3.08 4.03
N ASN A 245 -12.40 -2.92 3.90
CA ASN A 245 -13.37 -3.38 4.89
C ASN A 245 -13.23 -4.90 5.15
N THR A 246 -13.19 -5.70 4.10
CA THR A 246 -13.00 -7.16 4.21
C THR A 246 -11.62 -7.52 4.81
N THR A 247 -10.59 -6.72 4.55
CA THR A 247 -9.25 -6.90 5.13
C THR A 247 -9.26 -6.65 6.64
N VAL A 248 -9.94 -5.60 7.10
CA VAL A 248 -10.13 -5.31 8.53
C VAL A 248 -10.91 -6.46 9.20
N ASP A 249 -12.00 -6.93 8.59
CA ASP A 249 -12.77 -8.06 9.12
C ASP A 249 -11.91 -9.33 9.25
N LYS A 250 -11.06 -9.60 8.24
CA LYS A 250 -10.16 -10.77 8.27
C LYS A 250 -9.05 -10.64 9.29
N ASP A 251 -8.58 -9.43 9.57
CA ASP A 251 -7.62 -9.21 10.65
C ASP A 251 -8.23 -9.57 12.01
N ASP A 252 -9.41 -9.02 12.29
CA ASP A 252 -10.15 -9.23 13.53
C ASP A 252 -10.52 -10.71 13.73
N GLU A 253 -10.94 -11.40 12.66
CA GLU A 253 -11.34 -12.81 12.71
C GLU A 253 -10.16 -13.77 12.93
N VAL A 254 -9.04 -13.55 12.23
CA VAL A 254 -7.96 -14.55 12.12
C VAL A 254 -6.83 -14.28 13.09
N PHE A 255 -6.45 -13.02 13.24
CA PHE A 255 -5.31 -12.64 14.05
C PHE A 255 -5.76 -12.00 15.37
N ASN A 256 -6.92 -11.35 15.40
CA ASN A 256 -7.42 -10.55 16.53
C ASN A 256 -6.27 -9.72 17.11
N SER A 257 -5.53 -9.09 16.20
CA SER A 257 -4.20 -8.59 16.48
C SER A 257 -4.28 -7.22 17.15
N LYS A 258 -3.14 -6.72 17.65
CA LYS A 258 -3.02 -5.31 18.01
C LYS A 258 -2.57 -4.46 16.81
N GLN A 259 -2.48 -5.04 15.62
CA GLN A 259 -2.10 -4.31 14.43
C GLN A 259 -3.28 -3.45 13.99
N ASP A 260 -2.99 -2.18 13.78
CA ASP A 260 -3.86 -1.19 13.20
C ASP A 260 -3.67 -1.17 11.69
N ILE A 261 -4.71 -1.55 10.95
CA ILE A 261 -4.76 -1.41 9.50
C ILE A 261 -5.30 -0.01 9.19
N THR A 262 -4.39 0.86 8.76
CA THR A 262 -4.71 2.25 8.43
C THR A 262 -4.77 2.42 6.92
N MET A 263 -5.81 3.10 6.45
CA MET A 263 -5.90 3.57 5.07
C MET A 263 -5.87 5.09 5.05
N GLN A 264 -5.12 5.64 4.10
CA GLN A 264 -5.15 7.06 3.79
C GLN A 264 -5.43 7.30 2.31
N CYS A 265 -6.00 8.46 1.99
CA CYS A 265 -6.23 8.88 0.61
C CYS A 265 -5.74 10.30 0.37
N ALA A 266 -5.22 10.54 -0.83
CA ALA A 266 -4.88 11.88 -1.29
C ALA A 266 -6.04 12.88 -1.10
N PRO A 267 -5.75 14.18 -0.91
CA PRO A 267 -6.74 15.20 -0.64
C PRO A 267 -7.93 15.17 -1.60
N GLY A 268 -9.12 14.90 -1.07
CA GLY A 268 -10.36 14.86 -1.83
C GLY A 268 -10.63 13.58 -2.64
N PHE A 269 -9.74 12.60 -2.57
CA PHE A 269 -9.97 11.28 -3.16
C PHE A 269 -10.64 10.33 -2.17
N ARG A 270 -11.36 9.31 -2.66
CA ARG A 270 -12.10 8.36 -1.83
C ARG A 270 -11.91 6.92 -2.31
N PRO A 271 -11.83 5.95 -1.39
CA PRO A 271 -11.45 4.58 -1.71
C PRO A 271 -12.55 3.82 -2.48
N ASN A 272 -13.82 4.22 -2.36
CA ASN A 272 -14.90 3.67 -3.17
C ASN A 272 -14.94 4.22 -4.61
N SER A 273 -14.09 5.19 -4.93
CA SER A 273 -13.95 5.78 -6.28
C SER A 273 -12.80 5.17 -7.08
N MET A 274 -12.16 4.11 -6.58
CA MET A 274 -11.12 3.35 -7.27
C MET A 274 -11.46 1.86 -7.24
N ALA A 275 -11.53 1.22 -8.41
CA ALA A 275 -11.60 -0.24 -8.50
C ALA A 275 -10.27 -0.86 -8.08
N TRP A 276 -10.30 -1.96 -7.33
CA TRP A 276 -9.12 -2.70 -6.91
C TRP A 276 -8.51 -3.49 -8.09
N PRO A 277 -7.23 -3.26 -8.45
CA PRO A 277 -6.66 -3.81 -9.67
C PRO A 277 -6.21 -5.28 -9.59
N LEU A 278 -6.04 -5.84 -8.39
CA LEU A 278 -5.47 -7.18 -8.19
C LEU A 278 -6.56 -8.22 -7.93
N VAL A 279 -7.36 -8.50 -8.95
CA VAL A 279 -8.40 -9.55 -8.91
C VAL A 279 -7.89 -10.82 -9.62
N PRO A 280 -7.64 -11.93 -8.89
CA PRO A 280 -7.14 -13.17 -9.49
C PRO A 280 -8.09 -13.73 -10.54
N GLN A 281 -7.54 -14.17 -11.67
CA GLN A 281 -8.29 -14.75 -12.78
C GLN A 281 -8.38 -16.28 -12.66
N GLY A 282 -9.61 -16.81 -12.68
CA GLY A 282 -9.87 -18.25 -12.64
C GLY A 282 -9.67 -18.92 -11.27
N GLY A 283 -10.05 -20.20 -11.17
CA GLY A 283 -10.10 -20.93 -9.88
C GLY A 283 -8.75 -21.48 -9.36
N GLY A 284 -7.62 -21.02 -9.90
CA GLY A 284 -6.29 -21.60 -9.63
C GLY A 284 -5.50 -20.93 -8.50
N TRP A 285 -5.74 -19.65 -8.26
CA TRP A 285 -5.12 -18.95 -7.12
C TRP A 285 -5.76 -19.44 -5.82
N ASN A 286 -5.07 -19.33 -4.69
CA ASN A 286 -5.65 -19.46 -3.35
C ASN A 286 -4.80 -18.62 -2.40
N PRO A 287 -5.40 -18.03 -1.36
CA PRO A 287 -4.60 -17.38 -0.34
C PRO A 287 -3.62 -18.40 0.28
N PRO A 288 -2.39 -17.99 0.60
CA PRO A 288 -1.34 -18.89 1.10
C PRO A 288 -1.70 -19.62 2.41
N TYR A 289 -2.69 -19.11 3.14
CA TYR A 289 -3.20 -19.66 4.39
C TYR A 289 -4.70 -19.90 4.19
N GLY A 290 -5.11 -21.13 3.95
CA GLY A 290 -6.54 -21.44 3.87
C GLY A 290 -7.20 -21.31 5.24
N HIS A 291 -8.51 -21.08 5.30
CA HIS A 291 -9.31 -21.03 6.55
C HIS A 291 -9.10 -22.20 7.55
N ARG A 292 -8.41 -23.28 7.15
CA ARG A 292 -8.19 -24.50 7.94
C ARG A 292 -6.79 -24.66 8.54
N SER A 293 -5.83 -23.78 8.25
CA SER A 293 -4.44 -24.00 8.70
C SER A 293 -4.08 -23.37 10.05
N MET A 294 -5.02 -22.70 10.74
CA MET A 294 -4.78 -22.03 12.02
C MET A 294 -5.56 -22.62 13.21
N SER A 295 -5.97 -23.89 13.14
CA SER A 295 -6.56 -24.63 14.27
C SER A 295 -5.55 -25.55 14.95
#